data_AF-C0IP07-F1
#
_entry.id   AF-C0IP07-F1
#
_cell.length_a   1.000
_cell.length_b   1.000
_cell.length_c   1.000
_cell.angle_alpha   90.00
_cell.angle_beta   90.00
_cell.angle_gamma   90.00
#
_symmetry.space_group_name_H-M   'P 1'
#
loop_
_entity.id
_entity.type
_entity.pdbx_description
1 polymer ?
#
loop_
_entity_poly.entity_id
_entity_poly.type
_entity_poly.pdbx_seq_one_letter_code
_entity_poly.pdbx_strand_id
1 'polypeptide(L)'
;MAGVPSKVGTCVSEGGYPAGTLSWRWDGKPLIPDGKGVSVQEETRRHPETGLFTLQSELMVTPAQGGAPHPTFSCSFSPGLPRRRALHAAPIQLNVWESVPLEVQVMVEPGGMLAPGGTVTLTCETPAQSSVQIHWIKDGMPLPLPPSPMLVLSEVKPEDQGTYSCVAMHPSHGSQESRGVSVVIETDKEGPTTGYVEGQGLGTVALALGILGGLGIAVLLIGAIMWRRRQRQRQERKAPENQEEEEEE
;
A
#
# COMPACT_ATOMS: atom_id res chain seq x y z
N MET A 1 19.69 4.12 4.45
CA MET A 1 19.24 2.71 4.34
C MET A 1 20.48 1.82 4.24
N ALA A 2 20.49 0.62 4.82
CA ALA A 2 21.60 -0.32 4.61
C ALA A 2 21.51 -0.89 3.19
N GLY A 3 22.65 -1.04 2.49
CA GLY A 3 22.70 -1.63 1.16
C GLY A 3 22.29 -3.11 1.15
N VAL A 4 22.41 -3.75 -0.03
CA VAL A 4 22.16 -5.19 -0.17
C VAL A 4 23.47 -5.95 0.10
N PRO A 5 23.47 -6.98 0.97
CA PRO A 5 24.65 -7.82 1.19
C PRO A 5 25.06 -8.51 -0.12
N SER A 6 26.32 -8.32 -0.52
CA SER A 6 26.86 -8.81 -1.79
C SER A 6 28.14 -9.61 -1.57
N LYS A 7 28.29 -10.71 -2.31
CA LYS A 7 29.51 -11.53 -2.29
C LYS A 7 30.64 -10.79 -3.01
N VAL A 8 31.70 -10.46 -2.27
CA VAL A 8 32.92 -9.84 -2.82
C VAL A 8 33.75 -10.88 -3.56
N GLY A 9 33.92 -12.06 -2.98
CA GLY A 9 34.67 -13.15 -3.58
C GLY A 9 35.01 -14.27 -2.60
N THR A 10 35.62 -15.33 -3.13
CA THR A 10 36.12 -16.46 -2.34
C THR A 10 37.64 -16.54 -2.51
N CYS A 11 38.37 -16.39 -1.42
CA CYS A 11 39.81 -16.56 -1.38
C CYS A 11 40.15 -18.03 -1.10
N VAL A 12 41.09 -18.59 -1.87
CA VAL A 12 41.46 -20.00 -1.79
C VAL A 12 42.97 -20.16 -1.65
N SER A 13 43.41 -21.03 -0.74
CA SER A 13 44.81 -21.45 -0.60
C SER A 13 44.89 -22.97 -0.58
N GLU A 14 45.73 -23.56 -1.41
CA GLU A 14 45.84 -25.01 -1.59
C GLU A 14 47.23 -25.53 -1.20
N GLY A 15 47.30 -26.75 -0.68
CA GLY A 15 48.57 -27.44 -0.45
C GLY A 15 49.36 -26.97 0.77
N GLY A 16 48.72 -26.33 1.75
CA GLY A 16 49.40 -25.83 2.97
C GLY A 16 49.59 -26.92 4.04
N TYR A 17 50.74 -26.94 4.71
CA TYR A 17 50.92 -27.70 5.95
C TYR A 17 51.89 -26.97 6.91
N PRO A 18 51.48 -26.65 8.16
CA PRO A 18 50.11 -26.71 8.67
C PRO A 18 49.18 -25.74 7.90
N ALA A 19 47.88 -25.78 8.16
CA ALA A 19 46.86 -25.12 7.33
C ALA A 19 47.09 -23.62 7.07
N GLY A 20 47.64 -22.87 8.04
CA GLY A 20 47.78 -21.41 7.95
C GLY A 20 46.44 -20.69 8.16
N THR A 21 46.38 -19.40 7.82
CA THR A 21 45.16 -18.59 7.92
C THR A 21 44.97 -17.67 6.71
N LEU A 22 43.71 -17.42 6.36
CA LEU A 22 43.33 -16.40 5.37
C LEU A 22 42.88 -15.12 6.10
N SER A 23 43.13 -13.96 5.49
CA SER A 23 42.71 -12.68 6.03
C SER A 23 42.45 -11.68 4.91
N TRP A 24 41.39 -10.90 5.07
CA TRP A 24 40.97 -9.89 4.10
C TRP A 24 41.46 -8.49 4.50
N ARG A 25 41.59 -7.62 3.48
CA ARG A 25 41.85 -6.20 3.63
C ARG A 25 40.85 -5.39 2.81
N TRP A 26 40.47 -4.24 3.35
CA TRP A 26 39.66 -3.21 2.69
C TRP A 26 40.48 -1.92 2.63
N ASP A 27 40.74 -1.43 1.42
CA ASP A 27 41.54 -0.22 1.14
C ASP A 27 42.90 -0.25 1.86
N GLY A 28 43.55 -1.41 1.80
CA GLY A 28 44.86 -1.66 2.41
C GLY A 28 44.84 -1.97 3.91
N LYS A 29 43.73 -1.71 4.61
CA LYS A 29 43.58 -1.94 6.06
C LYS A 29 43.05 -3.35 6.34
N PRO A 30 43.46 -4.02 7.43
CA PRO A 30 42.87 -5.29 7.84
C PRO A 30 41.35 -5.17 8.03
N LEU A 31 40.60 -6.09 7.44
CA LEU A 31 39.15 -6.14 7.54
C LEU A 31 38.76 -7.06 8.69
N ILE A 32 37.98 -6.53 9.63
CA ILE A 32 37.50 -7.27 10.82
C ILE A 32 36.00 -7.51 10.63
N PRO A 33 35.52 -8.76 10.57
CA PRO A 33 34.11 -9.08 10.46
C PRO A 33 33.35 -8.57 11.70
N ASP A 34 32.34 -7.75 11.50
CA ASP A 34 31.53 -7.14 12.57
C ASP A 34 30.14 -7.78 12.72
N GLY A 35 29.75 -8.61 11.75
CA GLY A 35 28.42 -9.23 11.68
C GLY A 35 27.27 -8.25 11.40
N LYS A 36 27.56 -6.96 11.17
CA LYS A 36 26.57 -5.88 10.95
C LYS A 36 26.63 -5.26 9.55
N GLY A 37 27.66 -5.61 8.78
CA GLY A 37 27.78 -5.27 7.37
C GLY A 37 28.93 -6.01 6.69
N VAL A 38 29.76 -6.71 7.45
CA VAL A 38 30.87 -7.51 6.94
C VAL A 38 30.81 -8.89 7.58
N SER A 39 30.67 -9.93 6.77
CA SER A 39 30.73 -11.32 7.24
C SER A 39 31.69 -12.14 6.39
N VAL A 40 32.34 -13.10 7.05
CA VAL A 40 33.28 -14.02 6.42
C VAL A 40 32.88 -15.43 6.78
N GLN A 41 32.76 -16.29 5.78
CA GLN A 41 32.53 -17.73 5.96
C GLN A 41 33.82 -18.48 5.62
N GLU A 42 34.38 -19.19 6.60
CA GLU A 42 35.65 -19.90 6.46
C GLU A 42 35.43 -21.41 6.42
N GLU A 43 36.14 -22.10 5.53
CA GLU A 43 36.13 -23.55 5.42
C GLU A 43 37.57 -24.07 5.29
N THR A 44 37.90 -25.11 6.05
CA THR A 44 39.22 -25.77 6.03
C THR A 44 39.03 -27.25 5.71
N ARG A 45 39.66 -27.73 4.63
CA ARG A 45 39.64 -29.14 4.24
C ARG A 45 41.03 -29.73 4.29
N ARG A 46 41.15 -30.94 4.84
CA ARG A 46 42.39 -31.74 4.80
C ARG A 46 42.23 -32.86 3.78
N HIS A 47 43.16 -32.96 2.84
CA HIS A 47 43.19 -34.03 1.86
C HIS A 47 43.75 -35.30 2.49
N PRO A 48 43.03 -36.44 2.47
CA PRO A 48 43.46 -37.66 3.14
C PRO A 48 44.71 -38.26 2.49
N GLU A 49 44.82 -38.20 1.17
CA GLU A 49 45.91 -38.76 0.37
C GLU A 49 47.27 -38.08 0.65
N THR A 50 47.27 -36.75 0.73
CA THR A 50 48.51 -35.95 0.85
C THR A 50 48.74 -35.42 2.26
N GLY A 51 47.69 -35.38 3.08
CA GLY A 51 47.70 -34.75 4.40
C GLY A 51 47.76 -33.22 4.39
N LEU A 52 47.73 -32.59 3.21
CA LEU A 52 47.77 -31.14 3.01
C LEU A 52 46.40 -30.50 3.21
N PHE A 53 46.39 -29.19 3.49
CA PHE A 53 45.19 -28.42 3.72
C PHE A 53 44.84 -27.49 2.56
N THR A 54 43.54 -27.31 2.38
CA THR A 54 42.93 -26.30 1.52
C THR A 54 42.06 -25.40 2.37
N LEU A 55 42.30 -24.10 2.29
CA LEU A 55 41.53 -23.06 2.96
C LEU A 55 40.64 -22.33 1.95
N GLN A 56 39.41 -22.05 2.34
CA GLN A 56 38.50 -21.18 1.62
C GLN A 56 37.92 -20.13 2.57
N SER A 57 37.87 -18.88 2.12
CA SER A 57 37.29 -17.76 2.86
C SER A 57 36.42 -16.93 1.94
N GLU A 58 35.12 -16.95 2.17
CA GLU A 58 34.13 -16.19 1.41
C GLU A 58 33.78 -14.89 2.13
N LEU A 59 33.94 -13.75 1.45
CA LEU A 59 33.66 -12.43 1.99
C LEU A 59 32.33 -11.88 1.45
N MET A 60 31.45 -11.51 2.37
CA MET A 60 30.19 -10.82 2.11
C MET A 60 30.23 -9.42 2.72
N VAL A 61 29.84 -8.41 1.96
CA VAL A 61 29.83 -7.00 2.41
C VAL A 61 28.50 -6.35 2.04
N THR A 62 27.98 -5.56 2.97
CA THR A 62 26.82 -4.68 2.79
C THR A 62 27.32 -3.24 2.69
N PRO A 63 27.34 -2.62 1.50
CA PRO A 63 27.79 -1.25 1.35
C PRO A 63 26.92 -0.28 2.16
N ALA A 64 27.57 0.70 2.80
CA ALA A 64 26.87 1.79 3.47
C ALA A 64 26.51 2.89 2.46
N GLN A 65 25.39 3.57 2.70
CA GLN A 65 24.97 4.74 1.94
C GLN A 65 26.05 5.85 2.02
N GLY A 66 26.42 6.46 0.90
CA GLY A 66 27.51 7.44 0.81
C GLY A 66 28.92 6.86 1.04
N GLY A 67 29.07 5.53 0.95
CA GLY A 67 30.35 4.86 1.05
C GLY A 67 31.29 5.14 -0.14
N ALA A 68 32.52 4.61 -0.08
CA ALA A 68 33.46 4.74 -1.19
C ALA A 68 32.89 4.08 -2.47
N PRO A 69 32.88 4.77 -3.63
CA PRO A 69 32.34 4.21 -4.87
C PRO A 69 33.22 3.12 -5.48
N HIS A 70 34.52 3.11 -5.14
CA HIS A 70 35.51 2.20 -5.71
C HIS A 70 36.36 1.48 -4.64
N PRO A 71 35.75 0.67 -3.76
CA PRO A 71 36.47 -0.01 -2.68
C PRO A 71 37.42 -1.08 -3.24
N THR A 72 38.58 -1.21 -2.61
CA THR A 72 39.61 -2.18 -3.00
C THR A 72 39.72 -3.29 -1.95
N PHE A 73 39.51 -4.53 -2.36
CA PHE A 73 39.65 -5.70 -1.50
C PHE A 73 40.89 -6.51 -1.87
N SER A 74 41.56 -7.08 -0.89
CA SER A 74 42.63 -8.06 -1.12
C SER A 74 42.62 -9.13 -0.04
N CYS A 75 42.99 -10.35 -0.43
CA CYS A 75 43.16 -11.46 0.48
C CYS A 75 44.66 -11.72 0.72
N SER A 76 44.98 -12.23 1.90
CA SER A 76 46.33 -12.69 2.24
C SER A 76 46.30 -14.02 2.96
N PHE A 77 47.30 -14.84 2.66
CA PHE A 77 47.58 -16.10 3.34
C PHE A 77 48.77 -15.93 4.28
N SER A 78 48.58 -16.27 5.55
CA SER A 78 49.65 -16.32 6.55
C SER A 78 50.00 -17.78 6.84
N PRO A 79 51.21 -18.24 6.49
CA PRO A 79 51.67 -19.58 6.83
C PRO A 79 51.71 -19.78 8.35
N GLY A 80 51.45 -21.01 8.80
CA GLY A 80 51.69 -21.40 10.19
C GLY A 80 53.19 -21.37 10.55
N LEU A 81 53.53 -21.85 11.76
CA LEU A 81 54.92 -21.83 12.24
C LEU A 81 55.86 -22.66 11.36
N PRO A 82 57.10 -22.18 11.10
CA PRO A 82 57.65 -20.86 11.47
C PRO A 82 57.02 -19.73 10.64
N ARG A 83 56.73 -18.57 11.27
CA ARG A 83 56.10 -17.42 10.60
C ARG A 83 56.92 -16.97 9.39
N ARG A 84 56.45 -17.32 8.21
CA ARG A 84 56.97 -16.83 6.93
C ARG A 84 56.20 -15.59 6.49
N ARG A 85 56.73 -14.90 5.47
CA ARG A 85 56.06 -13.76 4.85
C ARG A 85 54.69 -14.18 4.33
N ALA A 86 53.68 -13.36 4.60
CA ALA A 86 52.34 -13.57 4.07
C ALA A 86 52.36 -13.48 2.54
N LEU A 87 51.55 -14.32 1.91
CA LEU A 87 51.30 -14.26 0.46
C LEU A 87 50.07 -13.40 0.24
N HIS A 88 50.13 -12.51 -0.74
CA HIS A 88 49.04 -11.58 -1.03
C HIS A 88 48.46 -11.88 -2.41
N ALA A 89 47.14 -12.00 -2.47
CA ALA A 89 46.43 -11.99 -3.74
C ALA A 89 46.46 -10.57 -4.34
N ALA A 90 46.37 -10.49 -5.66
CA ALA A 90 46.19 -9.20 -6.33
C ALA A 90 44.92 -8.51 -5.82
N PRO A 91 44.95 -7.19 -5.58
CA PRO A 91 43.77 -6.47 -5.16
C PRO A 91 42.71 -6.45 -6.27
N ILE A 92 41.45 -6.50 -5.87
CA ILE A 92 40.29 -6.31 -6.74
C ILE A 92 39.62 -4.98 -6.37
N GLN A 93 39.28 -4.19 -7.39
CA GLN A 93 38.53 -2.95 -7.22
C GLN A 93 37.10 -3.19 -7.70
N LEU A 94 36.12 -2.84 -6.87
CA LEU A 94 34.70 -2.98 -7.20
C LEU A 94 34.10 -1.62 -7.54
N ASN A 95 33.00 -1.62 -8.29
CA ASN A 95 32.18 -0.42 -8.52
C ASN A 95 30.90 -0.55 -7.69
N VAL A 96 30.66 0.38 -6.77
CA VAL A 96 29.45 0.45 -5.95
C VAL A 96 28.50 1.48 -6.55
N TRP A 97 27.31 1.02 -6.91
CA TRP A 97 26.25 1.88 -7.46
C TRP A 97 25.32 2.31 -6.33
N GLU A 98 25.22 3.61 -6.11
CA GLU A 98 24.27 4.19 -5.18
C GLU A 98 22.98 4.57 -5.92
N SER A 99 21.86 3.98 -5.50
CA SER A 99 20.54 4.39 -5.95
C SER A 99 20.16 5.68 -5.22
N VAL A 100 20.42 6.82 -5.86
CA VAL A 100 19.84 8.09 -5.43
C VAL A 100 18.37 8.07 -5.85
N PRO A 101 17.40 8.18 -4.92
CA PRO A 101 16.00 8.23 -5.30
C PRO A 101 15.79 9.46 -6.17
N LEU A 102 15.45 9.24 -7.45
CA LEU A 102 14.98 10.30 -8.32
C LEU A 102 13.66 10.81 -7.73
N GLU A 103 13.53 12.11 -7.51
CA GLU A 103 12.22 12.68 -7.20
C GLU A 103 11.36 12.55 -8.47
N VAL A 104 10.50 11.53 -8.50
CA VAL A 104 9.53 11.31 -9.58
C VAL A 104 8.15 11.73 -9.07
N GLN A 105 7.51 12.64 -9.79
CA GLN A 105 6.21 13.19 -9.41
C GLN A 105 5.26 13.17 -10.61
N VAL A 106 3.95 13.17 -10.34
CA VAL A 106 2.92 13.26 -11.38
C VAL A 106 2.16 14.55 -11.19
N MET A 107 2.18 15.40 -12.21
CA MET A 107 1.34 16.59 -12.32
C MET A 107 0.09 16.27 -13.14
N VAL A 108 -1.07 16.81 -12.74
CA VAL A 108 -2.35 16.55 -13.41
C VAL A 108 -2.98 17.87 -13.84
N GLU A 109 -3.36 17.97 -15.11
CA GLU A 109 -3.96 19.18 -15.69
C GLU A 109 -5.13 18.83 -16.65
N PRO A 110 -6.34 19.39 -16.44
CA PRO A 110 -6.75 20.17 -15.27
C PRO A 110 -6.82 19.29 -14.01
N GLY A 111 -6.52 19.88 -12.85
CA GLY A 111 -6.73 19.22 -11.56
C GLY A 111 -8.21 19.24 -11.14
N GLY A 112 -8.58 18.35 -10.22
CA GLY A 112 -9.94 18.27 -9.67
C GLY A 112 -10.80 17.16 -10.30
N MET A 113 -12.12 17.32 -10.20
CA MET A 113 -13.10 16.37 -10.76
C MET A 113 -13.37 16.69 -12.24
N LEU A 114 -13.38 15.68 -13.08
CA LEU A 114 -13.52 15.84 -14.54
C LEU A 114 -14.92 15.47 -15.01
N ALA A 115 -15.55 16.31 -15.83
CA ALA A 115 -16.82 15.93 -16.45
C ALA A 115 -16.60 14.79 -17.48
N PRO A 116 -17.57 13.87 -17.66
CA PRO A 116 -17.54 12.86 -18.71
C PRO A 116 -17.33 13.49 -20.10
N GLY A 117 -16.54 12.84 -20.95
CA GLY A 117 -16.15 13.38 -22.25
C GLY A 117 -15.06 14.46 -22.22
N GLY A 118 -14.63 14.89 -21.03
CA GLY A 118 -13.52 15.82 -20.84
C GLY A 118 -12.16 15.23 -21.25
N THR A 119 -11.10 16.02 -21.05
CA THR A 119 -9.70 15.59 -21.31
C THR A 119 -8.83 15.98 -20.13
N VAL A 120 -7.94 15.07 -19.72
CA VAL A 120 -6.92 15.32 -18.69
C VAL A 120 -5.56 14.84 -19.17
N THR A 121 -4.53 15.61 -18.82
CA THR A 121 -3.14 15.30 -19.09
C THR A 121 -2.42 15.03 -17.77
N LEU A 122 -1.78 13.88 -17.67
CA LEU A 122 -0.87 13.54 -16.59
C LEU A 122 0.57 13.66 -17.12
N THR A 123 1.40 14.43 -16.42
CA THR A 123 2.82 14.63 -16.75
C THR A 123 3.67 14.05 -15.65
N CYS A 124 4.55 13.12 -15.98
CA CYS A 124 5.51 12.53 -15.06
C CYS A 124 6.79 13.39 -15.06
N GLU A 125 7.10 14.05 -13.96
CA GLU A 125 8.27 14.92 -13.83
C GLU A 125 9.39 14.21 -13.08
N THR A 126 10.62 14.34 -13.59
CA THR A 126 11.83 13.84 -12.93
C THR A 126 13.07 14.61 -13.40
N PRO A 127 14.08 14.86 -12.53
CA PRO A 127 15.30 15.58 -12.92
C PRO A 127 16.06 14.95 -14.09
N ALA A 128 15.90 13.64 -14.31
CA ALA A 128 16.57 12.87 -15.33
C ALA A 128 15.68 12.56 -16.55
N GLN A 129 14.66 13.39 -16.83
CA GLN A 129 13.61 13.06 -17.80
C GLN A 129 14.10 12.70 -19.20
N SER A 130 15.21 13.30 -19.67
CA SER A 130 15.82 13.01 -20.97
C SER A 130 16.61 11.69 -21.02
N SER A 131 16.93 11.08 -19.86
CA SER A 131 17.76 9.88 -19.75
C SER A 131 17.03 8.68 -19.14
N VAL A 132 15.71 8.75 -19.00
CA VAL A 132 14.87 7.68 -18.45
C VAL A 132 13.74 7.32 -19.41
N GLN A 133 13.28 6.07 -19.32
CA GLN A 133 12.03 5.64 -19.97
C GLN A 133 10.89 5.68 -18.95
N ILE A 134 9.79 6.35 -19.29
CA ILE A 134 8.65 6.53 -18.38
C ILE A 134 7.51 5.60 -18.79
N HIS A 135 7.05 4.77 -17.86
CA HIS A 135 5.91 3.87 -18.04
C HIS A 135 4.80 4.22 -17.06
N TRP A 136 3.55 4.20 -17.51
CA TRP A 136 2.40 4.55 -16.69
C TRP A 136 1.76 3.33 -16.04
N ILE A 137 1.29 3.50 -14.81
CA ILE A 137 0.56 2.52 -14.02
C ILE A 137 -0.78 3.12 -13.66
N LYS A 138 -1.84 2.31 -13.74
CA LYS A 138 -3.17 2.62 -13.24
C LYS A 138 -3.61 1.52 -12.29
N ASP A 139 -4.00 1.90 -11.07
CA ASP A 139 -4.50 0.98 -10.03
C ASP A 139 -3.55 -0.20 -9.77
N GLY A 140 -2.24 0.08 -9.79
CA GLY A 140 -1.17 -0.91 -9.60
C GLY A 140 -0.85 -1.77 -10.83
N MET A 141 -1.57 -1.59 -11.95
CA MET A 141 -1.37 -2.34 -13.18
C MET A 141 -0.67 -1.48 -14.25
N PRO A 142 0.35 -2.00 -14.96
CA PRO A 142 1.01 -1.27 -16.04
C PRO A 142 0.05 -1.05 -17.21
N LEU A 143 0.00 0.17 -17.72
CA LEU A 143 -0.76 0.48 -18.93
C LEU A 143 -0.02 -0.04 -20.17
N PRO A 144 -0.72 -0.65 -21.14
CA PRO A 144 -0.12 -1.19 -22.36
C PRO A 144 0.16 -0.07 -23.37
N LEU A 145 0.97 0.90 -22.98
CA LEU A 145 1.31 2.10 -23.75
C LEU A 145 2.83 2.17 -23.99
N PRO A 146 3.27 2.81 -25.09
CA PRO A 146 4.68 3.09 -25.27
C PRO A 146 5.22 4.03 -24.18
N PRO A 147 6.54 4.01 -23.90
CA PRO A 147 7.12 4.90 -22.91
C PRO A 147 6.90 6.37 -23.29
N SER A 148 6.34 7.15 -22.37
CA SER A 148 6.02 8.56 -22.60
C SER A 148 6.02 9.36 -21.29
N PRO A 149 6.60 10.57 -21.27
CA PRO A 149 6.52 11.47 -20.13
C PRO A 149 5.09 11.98 -19.86
N MET A 150 4.20 11.89 -20.85
CA MET A 150 2.84 12.39 -20.80
C MET A 150 1.83 11.29 -21.11
N LEU A 151 0.75 11.25 -20.34
CA LEU A 151 -0.44 10.43 -20.58
C LEU A 151 -1.63 11.36 -20.75
N VAL A 152 -2.23 11.35 -21.94
CA VAL A 152 -3.44 12.12 -22.24
C VAL A 152 -4.62 11.16 -22.26
N LEU A 153 -5.60 11.41 -21.38
CA LEU A 153 -6.88 10.71 -21.37
C LEU A 153 -7.92 11.65 -21.98
N SER A 154 -8.37 11.34 -23.19
CA SER A 154 -9.39 12.09 -23.93
C SER A 154 -10.73 11.39 -23.88
N GLU A 155 -11.83 12.15 -23.93
CA GLU A 155 -13.20 11.61 -23.88
C GLU A 155 -13.42 10.72 -22.64
N VAL A 156 -12.99 11.20 -21.48
CA VAL A 156 -12.92 10.39 -20.24
C VAL A 156 -14.27 9.79 -19.86
N LYS A 157 -14.24 8.53 -19.41
CA LYS A 157 -15.42 7.74 -19.01
C LYS A 157 -15.27 7.21 -17.59
N PRO A 158 -16.35 6.77 -16.92
CA PRO A 158 -16.25 6.26 -15.54
C PRO A 158 -15.17 5.19 -15.34
N GLU A 159 -14.85 4.40 -16.36
CA GLU A 159 -13.80 3.38 -16.32
C GLU A 159 -12.40 3.97 -16.27
N ASP A 160 -12.18 5.22 -16.70
CA ASP A 160 -10.91 5.94 -16.64
C ASP A 160 -10.58 6.45 -15.23
N GLN A 161 -11.55 6.44 -14.32
CA GLN A 161 -11.33 6.71 -12.91
C GLN A 161 -10.31 5.72 -12.32
N GLY A 162 -9.43 6.20 -11.45
CA GLY A 162 -8.41 5.36 -10.82
C GLY A 162 -7.25 6.15 -10.24
N THR A 163 -6.29 5.43 -9.66
CA THR A 163 -5.04 6.00 -9.17
C THR A 163 -3.93 5.75 -10.18
N TYR A 164 -3.33 6.83 -10.68
CA TYR A 164 -2.27 6.80 -11.68
C TYR A 164 -0.91 7.10 -11.05
N SER A 165 0.09 6.31 -11.38
CA SER A 165 1.50 6.55 -11.05
C SER A 165 2.36 6.36 -12.31
N CYS A 166 3.61 6.81 -12.27
CA CYS A 166 4.58 6.56 -13.33
C CYS A 166 5.84 5.92 -12.77
N VAL A 167 6.49 5.08 -13.58
CA VAL A 167 7.79 4.46 -13.29
C VAL A 167 8.83 5.03 -14.25
N ALA A 168 9.81 5.72 -13.70
CA ALA A 168 11.00 6.17 -14.43
C ALA A 168 12.09 5.09 -14.38
N MET A 169 12.46 4.53 -15.53
CA MET A 169 13.50 3.53 -15.66
C MET A 169 14.80 4.18 -16.14
N HIS A 170 15.81 4.20 -15.27
CA HIS A 170 17.15 4.67 -15.59
C HIS A 170 18.09 3.49 -15.89
N PRO A 171 18.86 3.51 -17.00
CA PRO A 171 19.76 2.41 -17.38
C PRO A 171 20.75 1.99 -16.28
N SER A 172 21.23 2.96 -15.49
CA SER A 172 22.27 2.74 -14.46
C SER A 172 21.77 2.81 -13.01
N HIS A 173 20.55 3.30 -12.77
CA HIS A 173 20.04 3.55 -11.40
C HIS A 173 18.79 2.72 -11.07
N GLY A 174 18.33 1.87 -11.99
CA GLY A 174 17.13 1.06 -11.82
C GLY A 174 15.84 1.85 -12.07
N SER A 175 14.74 1.36 -11.51
CA SER A 175 13.41 1.96 -11.66
C SER A 175 12.96 2.67 -10.40
N GLN A 176 12.33 3.83 -10.56
CA GLN A 176 11.72 4.60 -9.48
C GLN A 176 10.26 4.90 -9.81
N GLU A 177 9.34 4.52 -8.92
CA GLU A 177 7.92 4.84 -9.05
C GLU A 177 7.58 6.15 -8.32
N SER A 178 6.68 6.94 -8.92
CA SER A 178 6.10 8.14 -8.31
C SER A 178 5.08 7.79 -7.22
N ARG A 179 4.64 8.81 -6.47
CA ARG A 179 3.36 8.69 -5.74
C ARG A 179 2.20 8.59 -6.72
N GLY A 180 1.15 7.88 -6.31
CA GLY A 180 -0.10 7.79 -7.06
C GLY A 180 -0.95 9.05 -6.93
N VAL A 181 -1.60 9.45 -8.02
CA VAL A 181 -2.55 10.57 -8.08
C VAL A 181 -3.91 10.05 -8.56
N SER A 182 -4.98 10.41 -7.87
CA SER A 182 -6.33 9.97 -8.22
C SER A 182 -6.95 10.86 -9.29
N VAL A 183 -7.42 10.25 -10.37
CA VAL A 183 -8.28 10.87 -11.37
C VAL A 183 -9.72 10.50 -11.04
N VAL A 184 -10.57 11.51 -10.84
CA VAL A 184 -11.98 11.34 -10.44
C VAL A 184 -12.86 11.99 -11.51
N ILE A 185 -13.90 11.27 -11.93
CA ILE A 185 -14.82 11.72 -12.97
C ILE A 185 -16.19 11.99 -12.33
N GLU A 186 -16.82 13.10 -12.68
CA GLU A 186 -18.16 13.45 -12.24
C GLU A 186 -19.12 12.38 -12.75
N THR A 187 -19.80 11.68 -11.84
CA THR A 187 -20.93 10.84 -12.22
C THR A 187 -22.15 11.73 -12.34
N ASP A 188 -22.89 11.60 -13.45
CA ASP A 188 -24.23 12.16 -13.54
C ASP A 188 -25.02 11.55 -12.38
N LYS A 189 -25.30 12.37 -11.35
CA LYS A 189 -26.33 12.01 -10.39
C LYS A 189 -27.61 11.96 -11.20
N GLU A 190 -28.09 10.76 -11.46
CA GLU A 190 -29.46 10.54 -11.87
C GLU A 190 -30.32 11.12 -10.75
N GLY A 191 -30.71 12.39 -10.91
CA GLY A 191 -31.59 13.07 -9.98
C GLY A 191 -32.86 12.23 -9.87
N PRO A 192 -33.51 12.17 -8.70
CA PRO A 192 -34.83 11.59 -8.65
C PRO A 192 -35.68 12.34 -9.68
N THR A 193 -36.14 11.63 -10.70
CA THR A 193 -37.15 12.08 -11.65
C THR A 193 -38.40 12.39 -10.85
N THR A 194 -38.45 13.58 -10.26
CA THR A 194 -39.68 14.13 -9.72
C THR A 194 -40.57 14.37 -10.91
N GLY A 195 -41.46 13.41 -11.18
CA GLY A 195 -42.61 13.60 -12.06
C GLY A 195 -43.32 14.87 -11.60
N TYR A 196 -43.12 15.93 -12.37
CA TYR A 196 -43.91 17.14 -12.29
C TYR A 196 -45.32 16.76 -12.75
N VAL A 197 -46.18 16.43 -11.78
CA VAL A 197 -47.63 16.48 -11.95
C VAL A 197 -48.07 17.84 -11.46
N GLU A 198 -48.44 18.67 -12.43
CA GLU A 198 -49.07 19.96 -12.23
C GLU A 198 -50.41 19.75 -11.52
N GLY A 199 -50.48 20.17 -10.25
CA GLY A 199 -51.66 20.09 -9.41
C GLY A 199 -51.72 21.30 -8.50
N GLN A 200 -52.62 22.22 -8.84
CA GLN A 200 -52.82 23.51 -8.20
C GLN A 200 -53.16 23.40 -6.71
N GLY A 201 -52.53 24.28 -5.91
CA GLY A 201 -53.23 25.03 -4.87
C GLY A 201 -53.27 24.43 -3.47
N LEU A 202 -53.16 25.33 -2.49
CA LEU A 202 -53.46 25.16 -1.07
C LEU A 202 -52.34 24.58 -0.19
N GLY A 203 -51.22 25.31 -0.19
CA GLY A 203 -50.58 25.61 1.10
C GLY A 203 -51.59 26.32 2.01
N THR A 204 -51.53 26.02 3.31
CA THR A 204 -52.46 26.40 4.40
C THR A 204 -53.68 25.48 4.56
N VAL A 205 -53.54 24.36 5.29
CA VAL A 205 -54.31 23.97 6.51
C VAL A 205 -53.75 22.61 7.00
N ALA A 206 -52.56 22.58 7.60
CA ALA A 206 -52.01 21.35 8.20
C ALA A 206 -51.62 21.47 9.69
N LEU A 207 -52.01 22.57 10.35
CA LEU A 207 -51.77 22.79 11.79
C LEU A 207 -53.04 23.13 12.59
N ALA A 208 -54.23 22.78 12.08
CA ALA A 208 -55.51 23.03 12.78
C ALA A 208 -56.41 21.79 12.94
N LEU A 209 -55.97 20.57 12.56
CA LEU A 209 -56.78 19.35 12.67
C LEU A 209 -56.19 18.27 13.59
N GLY A 210 -55.13 18.58 14.36
CA GLY A 210 -54.56 17.68 15.36
C GLY A 210 -55.03 17.92 16.80
N ILE A 211 -55.57 19.10 17.12
CA ILE A 211 -55.87 19.52 18.51
C ILE A 211 -57.39 19.53 18.81
N LEU A 212 -58.26 19.53 17.80
CA LEU A 212 -59.72 19.43 17.98
C LEU A 212 -60.24 17.97 18.08
N GLY A 213 -59.48 16.97 17.63
CA GLY A 213 -59.90 15.56 17.70
C GLY A 213 -59.67 14.88 19.05
N GLY A 214 -58.63 15.28 19.80
CA GLY A 214 -58.25 14.64 21.07
C GLY A 214 -59.18 14.98 22.24
N LEU A 215 -59.67 16.22 22.33
CA LEU A 215 -60.58 16.65 23.41
C LEU A 215 -61.98 16.03 23.26
N GLY A 216 -62.46 15.81 22.03
CA GLY A 216 -63.75 15.17 21.77
C GLY A 216 -63.78 13.71 22.26
N ILE A 217 -62.71 12.96 22.04
CA ILE A 217 -62.60 11.56 22.46
C ILE A 217 -62.56 11.45 23.99
N ALA A 218 -61.84 12.33 24.68
CA ALA A 218 -61.79 12.35 26.14
C ALA A 218 -63.17 12.63 26.77
N VAL A 219 -63.94 13.59 26.23
CA VAL A 219 -65.30 13.91 26.71
C VAL A 219 -66.28 12.76 26.43
N LEU A 220 -66.18 12.11 25.27
CA LEU A 220 -67.00 10.94 24.95
C LEU A 220 -66.70 9.75 25.87
N LEU A 221 -65.42 9.49 26.21
CA LEU A 221 -65.05 8.42 27.13
C LEU A 221 -65.53 8.70 28.56
N ILE A 222 -65.38 9.94 29.06
CA ILE A 222 -65.89 10.33 30.39
C ILE A 222 -67.42 10.24 30.41
N GLY A 223 -68.09 10.71 29.35
CA GLY A 223 -69.54 10.60 29.18
C GLY A 223 -70.01 9.14 29.18
N ALA A 224 -69.32 8.26 28.46
CA ALA A 224 -69.63 6.82 28.43
C ALA A 224 -69.41 6.14 29.78
N ILE A 225 -68.35 6.50 30.52
CA ILE A 225 -68.09 5.97 31.86
C ILE A 225 -69.18 6.43 32.84
N MET A 226 -69.54 7.72 32.82
CA MET A 226 -70.64 8.23 33.66
C MET A 226 -71.99 7.61 33.28
N TRP A 227 -72.25 7.41 31.98
CA TRP A 227 -73.45 6.73 31.50
C TRP A 227 -73.49 5.26 31.96
N ARG A 228 -72.38 4.52 31.85
CA ARG A 228 -72.29 3.12 32.32
C ARG A 228 -72.52 3.03 33.82
N ARG A 229 -71.96 3.94 34.62
CA ARG A 229 -72.21 3.99 36.07
C ARG A 229 -73.69 4.27 36.37
N ARG A 230 -74.31 5.21 35.65
CA ARG A 230 -75.72 5.56 35.80
C ARG A 230 -76.67 4.47 35.31
N GLN A 231 -76.27 3.72 34.27
CA GLN A 231 -76.98 2.54 33.76
C GLN A 231 -76.89 1.37 34.73
N ARG A 232 -75.71 1.07 35.31
CA ARG A 232 -75.58 0.07 36.38
C ARG A 232 -76.50 0.39 37.56
N GLN A 233 -76.52 1.64 38.03
CA GLN A 233 -77.46 2.06 39.09
C GLN A 233 -78.94 1.97 38.68
N ARG A 234 -79.26 2.07 37.38
CA ARG A 234 -80.64 1.92 36.88
C ARG A 234 -81.03 0.45 36.69
N GLN A 235 -80.09 -0.44 36.36
CA GLN A 235 -80.34 -1.88 36.23
C GLN A 235 -80.43 -2.58 37.60
N GLU A 236 -79.70 -2.13 38.62
CA GLU A 236 -79.90 -2.61 40.01
C GLU A 236 -81.29 -2.22 40.57
N ARG A 237 -81.99 -1.25 39.97
CA ARG A 237 -83.37 -0.87 40.33
C ARG A 237 -84.46 -1.64 39.58
N LYS A 238 -84.12 -2.48 38.58
CA LYS A 238 -85.09 -3.21 37.76
C LYS A 238 -84.57 -4.60 37.40
N ALA A 239 -84.59 -5.50 38.37
CA ALA A 239 -84.62 -6.94 38.13
C ALA A 239 -86.09 -7.40 38.03
N PRO A 240 -86.54 -7.90 36.87
CA PRO A 240 -87.59 -8.91 36.77
C PRO A 240 -86.96 -10.26 36.38
N GLU A 241 -87.43 -11.34 37.01
CA GLU A 241 -87.01 -12.72 36.74
C GLU A 241 -87.94 -13.37 35.71
N ASN A 242 -87.42 -14.41 35.04
CA ASN A 242 -88.02 -15.32 34.05
C ASN A 242 -87.85 -14.93 32.58
N GLN A 243 -87.51 -15.84 31.65
CA GLN A 243 -87.07 -17.25 31.67
C GLN A 243 -86.65 -17.62 30.22
N GLU A 244 -86.21 -18.87 30.03
CA GLU A 244 -86.09 -19.65 28.77
C GLU A 244 -84.78 -19.48 27.99
N GLU A 245 -83.84 -20.43 28.04
CA GLU A 245 -83.82 -21.79 27.41
C GLU A 245 -83.91 -21.68 25.87
N GLU A 246 -82.78 -21.76 25.15
CA GLU A 246 -81.99 -22.95 24.75
C GLU A 246 -82.39 -23.44 23.34
N GLU A 247 -81.43 -23.43 22.41
CA GLU A 247 -81.44 -24.30 21.23
C GLU A 247 -80.00 -24.82 21.02
N GLU A 248 -79.87 -26.14 21.17
CA GLU A 248 -78.73 -26.96 20.76
C GLU A 248 -78.77 -27.23 19.24
N GLU A 249 -77.55 -27.23 18.69
CA GLU A 249 -76.94 -28.03 17.60
C GLU A 249 -77.75 -28.54 16.38
#